data_AF-Q6YQ82-F1
#
_entry.id   AF-Q6YQ82-F1
#
_cell.length_a   1.000
_cell.length_b   1.000
_cell.length_c   1.000
_cell.angle_alpha   90.00
_cell.angle_beta   90.00
_cell.angle_gamma   90.00
#
_symmetry.space_group_name_H-M   'P 1'
#
loop_
_entity.id
_entity.type
_entity.pdbx_description
1 polymer ?
#
loop_
_entity_poly.entity_id
_entity_poly.type
_entity_poly.pdbx_seq_one_letter_code
_entity_poly.pdbx_strand_id
1 'polypeptide(L)'
;MRIIPYELYPYASDLALCALRKEFGMYDHCLNTCKNNKAMQPFLDMKRNYFYLSFDLWVLEMQQRKHYINSFHLFYANKHKYFLINTDFILILECCIQWEIKGFMPYNTSLSWFLVALKCLEQQQEAKSQTNPHPNFVPTSSTNYYLDFCIYQKLLLWYKQTFMQANEKGNLKPKQLNMEEVKSYFQTQLKRI
;
A
#
# COMPACT_ATOMS: atom_id res chain seq x y z
N MET A 1 -8.94 -1.43 -8.69
CA MET A 1 -7.91 -2.46 -8.45
C MET A 1 -6.62 -1.70 -8.22
N ARG A 2 -5.96 -1.95 -7.08
CA ARG A 2 -4.85 -1.10 -6.60
C ARG A 2 -3.73 -2.02 -6.13
N ILE A 3 -2.51 -1.57 -6.36
CA ILE A 3 -1.30 -2.13 -5.76
C ILE A 3 -1.46 -2.06 -4.23
N ILE A 4 -1.22 -3.18 -3.57
CA ILE A 4 -1.14 -3.25 -2.11
C ILE A 4 0.30 -2.88 -1.75
N PRO A 5 0.54 -1.90 -0.86
CA PRO A 5 1.86 -1.65 -0.31
C PRO A 5 2.49 -2.93 0.23
N TYR A 6 3.77 -3.18 -0.07
CA TYR A 6 4.42 -4.42 0.35
C TYR A 6 4.43 -4.60 1.88
N GLU A 7 4.41 -3.49 2.63
CA GLU A 7 4.32 -3.46 4.09
C GLU A 7 3.04 -4.13 4.61
N LEU A 8 2.00 -4.21 3.77
CA LEU A 8 0.72 -4.80 4.10
C LEU A 8 0.59 -6.26 3.67
N TYR A 9 1.56 -6.85 2.95
CA TYR A 9 1.47 -8.25 2.53
C TYR A 9 1.28 -9.24 3.68
N PRO A 10 1.98 -9.11 4.83
CA PRO A 10 1.77 -10.01 5.97
C PRO A 10 0.34 -9.98 6.53
N TYR A 11 -0.38 -8.87 6.33
CA TYR A 11 -1.74 -8.66 6.82
C TYR A 11 -2.80 -8.86 5.72
N ALA A 12 -2.39 -8.98 4.46
CA ALA A 12 -3.29 -9.20 3.34
C ALA A 12 -3.83 -10.64 3.36
N SER A 13 -5.10 -10.82 2.96
CA SER A 13 -5.66 -12.17 2.78
C SER A 13 -5.03 -12.87 1.57
N ASP A 14 -5.08 -14.20 1.57
CA ASP A 14 -4.59 -15.00 0.44
C ASP A 14 -5.26 -14.63 -0.88
N LEU A 15 -6.57 -14.35 -0.85
CA LEU A 15 -7.31 -13.88 -2.02
C LEU A 15 -6.73 -12.57 -2.58
N ALA A 16 -6.40 -11.63 -1.70
CA ALA A 16 -5.81 -10.35 -2.10
C ALA A 16 -4.41 -10.53 -2.68
N LEU A 17 -3.57 -11.35 -2.03
CA LEU A 17 -2.21 -11.65 -2.52
C LEU A 17 -2.23 -12.38 -3.87
N CYS A 18 -3.15 -13.33 -4.07
CA CYS A 18 -3.30 -14.02 -5.35
C CYS A 18 -3.79 -13.07 -6.45
N ALA A 19 -4.63 -12.08 -6.11
CA ALA A 19 -5.10 -11.08 -7.07
C ALA A 19 -4.00 -10.09 -7.52
N LEU A 20 -3.01 -9.80 -6.65
CA LEU A 20 -1.90 -8.87 -6.96
C LEU A 20 -1.11 -9.24 -8.22
N ARG A 21 -1.08 -10.53 -8.57
CA ARG A 21 -0.47 -11.00 -9.82
C ARG A 21 -0.94 -10.18 -11.04
N LYS A 22 -2.24 -9.87 -11.12
CA LYS A 22 -2.79 -9.07 -12.22
C LYS A 22 -2.39 -7.60 -12.12
N GLU A 23 -2.32 -7.09 -10.89
CA GLU A 23 -1.94 -5.70 -10.61
C GLU A 23 -0.50 -5.40 -11.02
N PHE A 24 0.42 -6.36 -10.85
CA PHE A 24 1.79 -6.20 -11.35
C PHE A 24 1.85 -6.04 -12.86
N GLY A 25 1.06 -6.80 -13.62
CA GLY A 25 0.96 -6.62 -15.08
C GLY A 25 0.46 -5.25 -15.48
N MET A 26 -0.53 -4.71 -14.74
CA MET A 26 -1.04 -3.35 -14.98
C MET A 26 0.00 -2.27 -14.63
N TYR A 27 0.72 -2.43 -13.51
CA TYR A 27 1.81 -1.52 -13.13
C TYR A 27 2.89 -1.51 -14.23
N ASP A 28 3.37 -2.70 -14.62
CA ASP A 28 4.37 -2.86 -15.68
C ASP A 28 3.94 -2.21 -17.00
N HIS A 29 2.68 -2.42 -17.40
CA HIS A 29 2.09 -1.77 -18.58
C HIS A 29 2.12 -0.24 -18.48
N CYS A 30 1.67 0.33 -17.36
CA CYS A 30 1.65 1.78 -17.16
C CYS A 30 3.05 2.39 -17.20
N LEU A 31 4.04 1.73 -16.59
CA LEU A 31 5.44 2.17 -16.64
C LEU A 31 6.03 2.11 -18.05
N ASN A 32 5.75 1.04 -18.81
CA ASN A 32 6.28 0.88 -20.17
C ASN A 32 5.64 1.83 -21.18
N THR A 33 4.36 2.16 -20.99
CA THR A 33 3.59 2.99 -21.92
C THR A 33 3.50 4.46 -21.49
N CYS A 34 4.13 4.83 -20.37
CA CYS A 34 4.04 6.16 -19.77
C CYS A 34 2.60 6.66 -19.59
N LYS A 35 1.67 5.74 -19.29
CA LYS A 35 0.25 6.07 -19.10
C LYS A 35 0.02 6.61 -17.68
N ASN A 36 -0.61 7.77 -17.61
CA ASN A 36 -1.08 8.33 -16.35
C ASN A 36 -2.29 7.56 -15.82
N ASN A 37 -2.32 7.31 -14.51
CA ASN A 37 -3.45 6.68 -13.84
C ASN A 37 -3.65 7.33 -12.47
N LYS A 38 -4.68 8.16 -12.32
CA LYS A 38 -4.95 8.92 -11.08
C LYS A 38 -5.02 8.07 -9.81
N ALA A 39 -5.44 6.81 -9.90
CA ALA A 39 -5.56 5.92 -8.75
C ALA A 39 -4.23 5.24 -8.38
N MET A 40 -3.34 5.04 -9.35
CA MET A 40 -2.04 4.38 -9.15
C MET A 40 -0.85 5.34 -9.20
N GLN A 41 -1.07 6.60 -9.59
CA GLN A 41 -0.02 7.58 -9.87
C GLN A 41 1.02 7.67 -8.76
N PRO A 42 0.64 7.72 -7.46
CA PRO A 42 1.63 7.72 -6.38
C PRO A 42 2.61 6.54 -6.38
N PHE A 43 2.17 5.36 -6.83
CA PHE A 43 3.06 4.21 -6.99
C PHE A 43 3.89 4.36 -8.27
N LEU A 44 3.27 4.73 -9.39
CA LEU A 44 3.97 4.96 -10.66
C LEU A 44 5.11 5.97 -10.52
N ASP A 45 4.93 7.00 -9.69
CA ASP A 45 5.94 8.02 -9.38
C ASP A 45 7.18 7.44 -8.67
N MET A 46 7.03 6.30 -7.96
CA MET A 46 8.14 5.52 -7.38
C MET A 46 8.82 4.57 -8.38
N LYS A 47 8.31 4.53 -9.63
CA LYS A 47 8.92 3.92 -10.81
C LYS A 47 9.24 2.42 -10.66
N ARG A 48 10.15 1.94 -11.52
CA ARG A 48 10.61 0.55 -11.59
C ARG A 48 11.22 0.04 -10.30
N ASN A 49 11.88 0.90 -9.53
CA ASN A 49 12.53 0.48 -8.29
C ASN A 49 11.51 -0.05 -7.27
N TYR A 50 10.40 0.68 -7.06
CA TYR A 50 9.32 0.22 -6.20
C TYR A 50 8.63 -1.02 -6.75
N PHE A 51 8.39 -1.05 -8.07
CA PHE A 51 7.80 -2.22 -8.72
C PHE A 51 8.63 -3.50 -8.45
N TYR A 52 9.95 -3.46 -8.63
CA TYR A 52 10.82 -4.62 -8.37
C TYR A 52 10.81 -5.03 -6.90
N LEU A 53 10.99 -4.05 -5.98
CA LEU A 53 10.94 -4.31 -4.54
C LEU A 53 9.61 -4.95 -4.12
N SER A 54 8.50 -4.37 -4.55
CA SER A 54 7.15 -4.85 -4.27
C SER A 54 6.91 -6.25 -4.82
N PHE A 55 7.44 -6.55 -6.00
CA PHE A 55 7.31 -7.86 -6.62
C PHE A 55 8.10 -8.94 -5.89
N ASP A 56 9.35 -8.65 -5.50
CA ASP A 56 10.20 -9.57 -4.75
C ASP A 56 9.63 -9.89 -3.37
N LEU A 57 9.17 -8.86 -2.64
CA LEU A 57 8.53 -9.06 -1.34
C LEU A 57 7.21 -9.84 -1.46
N TRP A 58 6.48 -9.69 -2.56
CA TRP A 58 5.30 -10.51 -2.82
C TRP A 58 5.67 -11.98 -3.04
N VAL A 59 6.72 -12.26 -3.81
CA VAL A 59 7.22 -13.64 -4.01
C VAL A 59 7.59 -14.28 -2.68
N LEU A 60 8.32 -13.55 -1.82
CA LEU A 60 8.71 -14.05 -0.49
C LEU A 60 7.49 -14.38 0.37
N GLU A 61 6.50 -13.49 0.43
CA GLU A 61 5.26 -13.74 1.20
C GLU A 61 4.50 -14.96 0.64
N MET A 62 4.36 -15.08 -0.69
CA MET A 62 3.68 -16.20 -1.32
C MET A 62 4.39 -17.53 -1.05
N GLN A 63 5.72 -17.55 -1.05
CA GLN A 63 6.51 -18.74 -0.68
C GLN A 63 6.32 -19.11 0.78
N GLN A 64 6.38 -18.13 1.70
CA GLN A 64 6.16 -18.33 3.12
C GLN A 64 4.79 -18.97 3.40
N ARG A 65 3.77 -18.56 2.65
CA ARG A 65 2.40 -19.10 2.73
C ARG A 65 2.15 -20.35 1.90
N LYS A 66 3.18 -20.89 1.23
CA LYS A 66 3.11 -22.08 0.38
C LYS A 66 2.11 -21.95 -0.78
N HIS A 67 1.90 -20.73 -1.30
CA HIS A 67 1.11 -20.52 -2.50
C HIS A 67 1.90 -20.83 -3.77
N TYR A 68 1.18 -21.20 -4.82
CA TYR A 68 1.81 -21.44 -6.12
C TYR A 68 2.33 -20.14 -6.74
N ILE A 69 3.58 -20.18 -7.20
CA ILE A 69 4.22 -19.10 -7.96
C ILE A 69 4.73 -19.72 -9.26
N ASN A 70 4.28 -19.18 -10.39
CA ASN A 70 4.74 -19.70 -11.69
C ASN A 70 6.23 -19.38 -11.93
N SER A 71 6.83 -20.13 -12.86
CA SER A 71 8.24 -19.98 -13.24
C SER A 71 8.57 -18.59 -13.77
N PHE A 72 7.63 -17.90 -14.43
CA PHE A 72 7.83 -16.55 -14.93
C PHE A 72 8.07 -15.55 -13.79
N HIS A 73 7.22 -15.52 -12.75
CA HIS A 73 7.43 -14.58 -11.64
C HIS A 73 8.69 -14.92 -10.84
N LEU A 74 8.99 -16.21 -10.63
CA LEU A 74 10.23 -16.62 -9.98
C LEU A 74 11.47 -16.19 -10.77
N PHE A 75 11.45 -16.36 -12.09
CA PHE A 75 12.53 -15.89 -12.95
C PHE A 75 12.67 -14.38 -12.87
N TYR A 76 11.56 -13.65 -12.90
CA TYR A 76 11.54 -12.19 -12.84
C TYR A 76 12.18 -11.66 -11.55
N ALA A 77 11.73 -12.15 -10.39
CA ALA A 77 12.26 -11.71 -9.09
C ALA A 77 13.78 -11.88 -9.00
N ASN A 78 14.29 -13.02 -9.47
CA ASN A 78 15.73 -13.34 -9.42
C ASN A 78 16.63 -12.51 -10.36
N LYS A 79 16.06 -11.66 -11.23
CA LYS A 79 16.81 -10.95 -12.27
C LYS A 79 16.96 -9.45 -12.04
N HIS A 80 16.30 -8.90 -11.04
CA HIS A 80 16.31 -7.46 -10.80
C HIS A 80 17.10 -7.09 -9.56
N LYS A 81 17.73 -5.92 -9.62
CA LYS A 81 18.32 -5.25 -8.46
C LYS A 81 17.51 -4.00 -8.20
N TYR A 82 17.30 -3.70 -6.94
CA TYR A 82 16.60 -2.51 -6.49
C TYR A 82 17.25 -1.96 -5.23
N PHE A 83 17.00 -0.69 -5.00
CA PHE A 83 17.30 0.00 -3.77
C PHE A 83 16.08 -0.11 -2.84
N LEU A 84 16.32 -0.22 -1.53
CA LEU A 84 15.22 -0.26 -0.57
C LEU A 84 14.55 1.12 -0.56
N ILE A 85 13.24 1.13 -0.79
CA ILE A 85 12.39 2.33 -0.82
C ILE A 85 11.13 2.06 -0.01
N ASN A 86 10.74 2.99 0.85
CA ASN A 86 9.52 2.88 1.64
C ASN A 86 8.30 3.38 0.86
N THR A 87 7.15 2.74 1.07
CA THR A 87 5.88 3.30 0.61
C THR A 87 5.55 4.56 1.43
N ASP A 88 5.10 5.63 0.78
CA ASP A 88 4.52 6.80 1.47
C ASP A 88 3.41 6.34 2.44
N PHE A 89 3.53 6.73 3.71
CA PHE A 89 2.61 6.36 4.79
C PHE A 89 1.14 6.62 4.44
N ILE A 90 0.83 7.69 3.71
CA ILE A 90 -0.54 8.00 3.30
C ILE A 90 -1.11 6.86 2.45
N LEU A 91 -0.29 6.25 1.59
CA LEU A 91 -0.74 5.15 0.73
C LEU A 91 -1.03 3.89 1.54
N ILE A 92 -0.23 3.63 2.59
CA ILE A 92 -0.45 2.55 3.55
C ILE A 92 -1.76 2.80 4.31
N LEU A 93 -1.91 3.99 4.89
CA LEU A 93 -3.09 4.40 5.66
C LEU A 93 -4.37 4.33 4.83
N GLU A 94 -4.34 4.80 3.58
CA GLU A 94 -5.46 4.72 2.64
C GLU A 94 -5.87 3.28 2.40
N CYS A 95 -4.90 2.38 2.20
CA CYS A 95 -5.17 0.98 1.94
C CYS A 95 -5.83 0.30 3.14
N CYS A 96 -5.33 0.58 4.35
CA CYS A 96 -5.94 0.13 5.60
C CYS A 96 -7.40 0.62 5.73
N ILE A 97 -7.66 1.91 5.47
CA ILE A 97 -9.02 2.48 5.50
C ILE A 97 -9.94 1.82 4.48
N GLN A 98 -9.47 1.64 3.24
CA GLN A 98 -10.27 0.97 2.21
C GLN A 98 -10.66 -0.46 2.61
N TRP A 99 -9.75 -1.19 3.22
CA TRP A 99 -9.99 -2.56 3.65
C TRP A 99 -10.94 -2.63 4.84
N GLU A 100 -10.82 -1.71 5.80
CA GLU A 100 -11.78 -1.58 6.90
C GLU A 100 -13.19 -1.26 6.38
N ILE A 101 -13.33 -0.29 5.47
CA ILE A 101 -14.63 0.06 4.87
C ILE A 101 -15.27 -1.14 4.13
N LYS A 102 -14.44 -1.97 3.50
CA LYS A 102 -14.89 -3.18 2.78
C LYS A 102 -15.12 -4.38 3.69
N GLY A 103 -14.89 -4.25 5.00
CA GLY A 103 -15.09 -5.32 5.98
C GLY A 103 -14.04 -6.44 5.89
N PHE A 104 -12.91 -6.20 5.23
CA PHE A 104 -11.81 -7.17 5.26
C PHE A 104 -11.12 -7.07 6.62
N MET A 105 -10.83 -8.20 7.25
CA MET A 105 -10.04 -8.25 8.47
C MET A 105 -8.56 -8.51 8.13
N PRO A 106 -7.60 -7.96 8.91
CA PRO A 106 -6.20 -8.34 8.80
C PRO A 106 -6.01 -9.86 8.92
N TYR A 107 -5.23 -10.43 8.01
CA TYR A 107 -5.01 -11.86 7.95
C TYR A 107 -4.13 -12.34 9.09
N ASN A 108 -4.51 -13.48 9.68
CA ASN A 108 -3.73 -14.23 10.66
C ASN A 108 -3.18 -13.37 11.82
N THR A 109 -3.97 -12.42 12.30
CA THR A 109 -3.60 -11.54 13.41
C THR A 109 -4.85 -11.07 14.17
N SER A 110 -4.68 -10.64 15.42
CA SER A 110 -5.72 -10.02 16.24
C SER A 110 -5.76 -8.49 16.10
N LEU A 111 -4.87 -7.91 15.27
CA LEU A 111 -4.80 -6.47 15.06
C LEU A 111 -5.99 -5.96 14.23
N SER A 112 -6.39 -4.72 14.47
CA SER A 112 -7.27 -3.96 13.57
C SER A 112 -6.45 -3.22 12.50
N TRP A 113 -7.11 -2.76 11.42
CA TRP A 113 -6.43 -1.96 10.39
C TRP A 113 -5.85 -0.66 10.92
N PHE A 114 -6.48 -0.06 11.93
CA PHE A 114 -5.91 1.06 12.68
C PHE A 114 -4.57 0.69 13.34
N LEU A 115 -4.52 -0.43 14.07
CA LEU A 115 -3.28 -0.86 14.74
C LEU A 115 -2.19 -1.26 13.73
N VAL A 116 -2.57 -1.88 12.61
CA VAL A 116 -1.64 -2.16 11.51
C VAL A 116 -1.06 -0.86 10.94
N ALA A 117 -1.90 0.13 10.65
CA ALA A 117 -1.43 1.43 10.15
C ALA A 117 -0.49 2.13 11.15
N LEU A 118 -0.84 2.13 12.45
CA LEU A 118 0.00 2.72 13.48
C LEU A 118 1.37 2.03 13.57
N LYS A 119 1.40 0.69 13.55
CA LYS A 119 2.64 -0.08 13.53
C LYS A 119 3.52 0.24 12.32
N CYS A 120 2.93 0.40 11.14
CA CYS A 120 3.68 0.82 9.94
C CYS A 120 4.26 2.23 10.10
N LEU A 121 3.53 3.17 10.72
CA LEU A 121 4.02 4.52 11.00
C LEU A 121 5.23 4.49 11.94
N GLU A 122 5.13 3.74 13.04
CA GLU A 122 6.19 3.57 14.04
C GLU A 122 7.45 2.98 13.39
N GLN A 123 7.31 1.90 12.62
CA GLN A 123 8.43 1.27 11.90
C GLN A 123 9.14 2.25 10.95
N GLN A 124 8.37 3.07 10.22
CA GLN A 124 8.94 4.09 9.34
C GLN A 124 9.65 5.21 10.11
N GLN A 125 9.20 5.53 11.33
CA GLN A 125 9.85 6.52 12.19
C GLN A 125 11.12 5.96 12.84
N GLU A 126 11.11 4.70 13.29
CA GLU A 126 12.27 4.01 13.85
C GLU A 126 13.40 3.86 12.82
N ALA A 127 13.06 3.53 11.57
CA ALA A 127 14.03 3.45 10.48
C ALA A 127 14.76 4.79 10.23
N LYS A 128 14.19 5.94 10.64
CA LYS A 128 14.87 7.25 10.59
C LYS A 128 15.93 7.41 11.67
N SER A 129 15.72 6.80 12.83
CA SER A 129 16.60 6.92 14.00
C SER A 129 17.84 6.03 13.92
N GLN A 130 17.89 5.10 12.96
CA GLN A 130 19.04 4.24 12.74
C GLN A 130 20.12 4.99 11.94
N THR A 131 21.31 5.14 12.55
CA THR A 131 22.46 5.91 12.04
C THR A 131 23.21 5.25 10.88
N ASN A 132 22.86 4.01 10.51
CA ASN A 132 23.46 3.28 9.40
C ASN A 132 22.38 2.80 8.43
N PRO A 133 21.91 3.64 7.50
CA PRO A 133 21.10 3.14 6.42
C PRO A 133 21.92 2.11 5.62
N HIS A 134 21.30 0.99 5.27
CA HIS A 134 21.84 0.07 4.26
C HIS A 134 22.34 0.91 3.08
N PRO A 135 23.50 0.61 2.44
CA PRO A 135 24.09 1.44 1.38
C PRO A 135 23.19 1.71 0.17
N ASN A 136 22.03 1.06 0.13
CA ASN A 136 21.02 1.13 -0.92
C ASN A 136 19.67 1.66 -0.42
N PHE A 137 19.61 2.27 0.76
CA PHE A 137 18.37 2.85 1.29
C PHE A 137 18.20 4.27 0.74
N VAL A 138 17.07 4.53 0.07
CA VAL A 138 16.68 5.88 -0.33
C VAL A 138 15.59 6.34 0.64
N PRO A 139 15.89 7.28 1.57
CA PRO A 139 14.86 7.83 2.42
C PRO A 139 13.84 8.56 1.55
N THR A 140 12.57 8.16 1.64
CA THR A 140 11.47 9.03 1.19
C THR A 140 11.38 10.23 2.12
N SER A 141 10.97 11.39 1.59
CA SER A 141 10.77 12.63 2.35
C SER A 141 10.03 12.34 3.66
N SER A 142 10.72 12.60 4.76
CA SER A 142 10.33 12.28 6.12
C SER A 142 9.00 12.93 6.47
N THR A 143 7.99 12.10 6.74
CA THR A 143 6.73 12.60 7.27
C THR A 143 6.69 12.36 8.77
N ASN A 144 6.67 13.45 9.54
CA ASN A 144 6.44 13.42 10.97
C ASN A 144 4.94 13.38 11.23
N TYR A 145 4.27 12.32 10.77
CA TYR A 145 2.84 12.22 11.00
C TYR A 145 2.54 11.72 12.41
N TYR A 146 1.48 12.28 12.98
CA TYR A 146 0.79 11.75 14.14
C TYR A 146 -0.52 11.11 13.68
N LEU A 147 -0.76 9.87 14.08
CA LEU A 147 -2.01 9.16 13.87
C LEU A 147 -2.55 8.67 15.21
N ASP A 148 -3.78 9.06 15.53
CA ASP A 148 -4.56 8.47 16.62
C ASP A 148 -5.86 7.86 16.08
N PHE A 149 -6.62 7.20 16.96
CA PHE A 149 -7.87 6.56 16.57
C PHE A 149 -8.93 7.57 16.10
N CYS A 150 -8.97 8.77 16.69
CA CYS A 150 -9.92 9.82 16.31
C CYS A 150 -9.66 10.34 14.90
N ILE A 151 -8.39 10.58 14.54
CA ILE A 151 -7.96 10.95 13.20
C ILE A 151 -8.30 9.82 12.24
N TYR A 152 -7.98 8.57 12.59
CA TYR A 152 -8.29 7.41 11.76
C TYR A 152 -9.79 7.33 11.42
N GLN A 153 -10.68 7.46 12.42
CA GLN A 153 -12.13 7.43 12.22
C GLN A 153 -12.63 8.60 11.35
N LYS A 154 -12.06 9.81 11.50
CA LYS A 154 -12.38 10.95 10.62
C LYS A 154 -12.01 10.67 9.17
N LEU A 155 -10.81 10.15 8.95
CA LEU A 155 -10.33 9.78 7.62
C LEU A 155 -11.20 8.69 6.99
N LEU A 156 -11.58 7.67 7.76
CA LEU A 156 -12.46 6.60 7.32
C LEU A 156 -13.85 7.14 6.91
N LEU A 157 -14.45 7.99 7.73
CA LEU A 157 -15.76 8.58 7.44
C LEU A 157 -15.72 9.44 6.18
N TRP A 158 -14.72 10.33 6.08
CA TRP A 158 -14.54 11.16 4.89
C TRP A 158 -14.34 10.31 3.65
N TYR A 159 -13.45 9.31 3.71
CA TYR A 159 -13.18 8.44 2.56
C TYR A 159 -14.44 7.73 2.08
N LYS A 160 -15.25 7.21 3.02
CA LYS A 160 -16.52 6.56 2.72
C LYS A 160 -17.51 7.51 2.03
N GLN A 161 -17.60 8.75 2.48
CA GLN A 161 -18.50 9.76 1.89
C GLN A 161 -18.04 10.19 0.49
N THR A 162 -16.73 10.40 0.32
CA THR A 162 -16.15 10.94 -0.91
C THR A 162 -16.05 9.88 -2.00
N PHE A 163 -15.48 8.71 -1.70
CA PHE A 163 -15.05 7.72 -2.69
C PHE A 163 -15.87 6.42 -2.73
N MET A 164 -16.91 6.28 -1.91
CA MET A 164 -17.79 5.10 -1.93
C MET A 164 -19.23 5.48 -2.23
N GLN A 165 -19.97 4.58 -2.87
CA GLN A 165 -21.42 4.69 -3.10
C GLN A 165 -22.10 3.33 -2.96
N ALA A 166 -23.37 3.30 -2.56
CA ALA A 166 -24.15 2.07 -2.59
C ALA A 166 -24.46 1.68 -4.03
N ASN A 167 -24.34 0.39 -4.36
CA ASN A 167 -24.91 -0.16 -5.59
C ASN A 167 -26.38 -0.55 -5.38
N GLU A 168 -27.04 -1.05 -6.43
CA GLU A 168 -28.43 -1.51 -6.40
C GLU A 168 -28.71 -2.58 -5.33
N LYS A 169 -27.68 -3.32 -4.90
CA LYS A 169 -27.77 -4.35 -3.85
C LYS A 169 -27.44 -3.81 -2.45
N GLY A 170 -27.34 -2.49 -2.28
CA GLY A 170 -26.97 -1.83 -1.02
C GLY A 170 -25.50 -1.98 -0.62
N ASN A 171 -24.66 -2.61 -1.46
CA ASN A 171 -23.24 -2.82 -1.17
C ASN A 171 -22.40 -1.61 -1.57
N LEU A 172 -21.44 -1.22 -0.73
CA LEU A 172 -20.51 -0.14 -1.06
C LEU A 172 -19.61 -0.55 -2.23
N LYS A 173 -19.60 0.29 -3.27
CA LYS A 173 -18.71 0.21 -4.42
C LYS A 173 -17.83 1.45 -4.50
N PRO A 174 -16.57 1.31 -4.94
CA PRO A 174 -15.72 2.46 -5.20
C PRO A 174 -16.31 3.34 -6.30
N LYS A 175 -16.21 4.66 -6.13
CA LYS A 175 -16.34 5.65 -7.20
C LYS A 175 -15.00 5.77 -7.95
N GLN A 176 -14.80 6.87 -8.66
CA GLN A 176 -13.51 7.24 -9.21
C GLN A 176 -12.58 7.75 -8.11
N LEU A 177 -11.52 7.00 -7.82
CA LEU A 177 -10.51 7.38 -6.84
C LEU A 177 -9.55 8.42 -7.44
N ASN A 178 -9.35 9.53 -6.73
CA ASN A 178 -8.31 10.50 -7.00
C ASN A 178 -7.30 10.51 -5.85
N MET A 179 -6.12 9.91 -6.07
CA MET A 179 -5.13 9.80 -4.99
C MET A 179 -4.49 11.13 -4.59
N GLU A 180 -4.50 12.15 -5.46
CA GLU A 180 -4.00 13.48 -5.12
C GLU A 180 -4.91 14.15 -4.09
N GLU A 181 -6.23 14.01 -4.27
CA GLU A 181 -7.24 14.52 -3.32
C GLU A 181 -7.15 13.76 -1.99
N VAL A 182 -7.00 12.43 -2.02
CA VAL A 182 -6.78 11.64 -0.81
C VAL A 182 -5.52 12.08 -0.08
N LYS A 183 -4.40 12.24 -0.81
CA LYS A 183 -3.15 12.70 -0.24
C LYS A 183 -3.31 14.06 0.42
N SER A 184 -3.89 15.02 -0.29
CA SER A 184 -4.13 16.36 0.22
C SER A 184 -4.95 16.32 1.50
N TYR A 185 -6.10 15.64 1.50
CA TYR A 185 -6.95 15.57 2.67
C TYR A 185 -6.27 14.87 3.85
N PHE A 186 -5.66 13.69 3.62
CA PHE A 186 -5.01 12.93 4.69
C PHE A 186 -3.88 13.74 5.33
N GLN A 187 -3.11 14.48 4.54
CA GLN A 187 -2.05 15.37 5.04
C GLN A 187 -2.59 16.49 5.93
N THR A 188 -3.79 17.02 5.65
CA THR A 188 -4.38 18.07 6.51
C THR A 188 -4.84 17.55 7.86
N GLN A 189 -5.26 16.28 7.93
CA GLN A 189 -5.78 15.68 9.16
C GLN A 189 -4.67 15.09 10.03
N LEU A 190 -3.60 14.58 9.41
CA LEU A 190 -2.42 14.10 10.11
C LEU A 190 -1.66 15.31 10.67
N LYS A 191 -1.55 15.41 12.00
CA LYS A 191 -0.74 16.46 12.62
C LYS A 191 0.73 16.19 12.30
N ARG A 192 1.48 17.27 12.02
CA ARG A 192 2.95 17.20 11.99
C ARG A 192 3.48 17.30 13.41
N ILE A 193 4.32 16.36 13.82
CA ILE A 193 5.09 16.40 15.08
C ILE A 193 6.40 17.14 14.83
#